data_AF-A0A7J9K0B5-F1
#
_entry.id   AF-A0A7J9K0B5-F1
#
_cell.length_a   1.000
_cell.length_b   1.000
_cell.length_c   1.000
_cell.angle_alpha   90.00
_cell.angle_beta   90.00
_cell.angle_gamma   90.00
#
_symmetry.space_group_name_H-M   'P 1'
#
loop_
_entity.id
_entity.type
_entity.pdbx_description
1 polymer ?
#
loop_
_entity_poly.entity_id
_entity_poly.type
_entity_poly.pdbx_seq_one_letter_code
_entity_poly.pdbx_strand_id
1 'polypeptide(L)'
;MEWGVLNEVTAIERYKSITGREVSSLGFAIHSKEKFDWLGASPDGLLGCFPGGGILEVKCPYNKGKPQTALPWSTMPFYYMPQVQGEMEIMDREWVDLYSWTPNGSTIFRVCREHSYWDLMHGILQEFWWGNVMPAKEALSLGKEEDAKTYEPSSRHKQTGLVISKSRKLASKAKMICREIAGHIEFYR
;
A
#
# COMPACT_ATOMS: atom_id res chain seq x y z
N MET A 1 6.77 7.57 13.63
CA MET A 1 6.47 7.69 12.19
C MET A 1 7.46 8.62 11.46
N GLU A 2 8.20 9.47 12.16
CA GLU A 2 9.20 10.40 11.60
C GLU A 2 10.25 9.76 10.67
N TRP A 3 10.78 8.57 11.02
CA TRP A 3 11.79 7.88 10.20
C TRP A 3 11.38 7.66 8.74
N GLY A 4 10.13 7.24 8.50
CA GLY A 4 9.64 6.99 7.15
C GLY A 4 9.63 8.27 6.33
N VAL A 5 8.96 9.29 6.87
CA VAL A 5 8.80 10.61 6.25
C VAL A 5 10.16 11.25 5.94
N LEU A 6 11.11 11.22 6.87
CA LEU A 6 12.43 11.83 6.67
C LEU A 6 13.26 11.15 5.56
N ASN A 7 13.03 9.85 5.31
CA ASN A 7 13.84 9.07 4.38
C ASN A 7 13.15 8.78 3.05
N GLU A 8 11.86 9.09 2.92
CA GLU A 8 11.07 8.80 1.72
C GLU A 8 11.68 9.45 0.47
N VAL A 9 12.04 10.73 0.55
CA VAL A 9 12.69 11.45 -0.56
C VAL A 9 14.01 10.77 -0.95
N THR A 10 14.85 10.42 0.02
CA THR A 10 16.11 9.70 -0.21
C THR A 10 15.87 8.34 -0.86
N ALA A 11 14.85 7.61 -0.42
CA ALA A 11 14.47 6.32 -0.96
C ALA A 11 13.96 6.45 -2.42
N ILE A 12 13.10 7.43 -2.73
CA ILE A 12 12.62 7.68 -4.09
C ILE A 12 13.79 8.00 -5.03
N GLU A 13 14.71 8.87 -4.61
CA GLU A 13 15.89 9.20 -5.41
C GLU A 13 16.82 7.99 -5.60
N ARG A 14 16.94 7.12 -4.59
CA ARG A 14 17.67 5.85 -4.75
C ARG A 14 16.97 4.91 -5.73
N TYR A 15 15.64 4.79 -5.66
CA TYR A 15 14.85 4.01 -6.61
C TYR A 15 15.03 4.50 -8.05
N LYS A 16 14.97 5.82 -8.28
CA LYS A 16 15.25 6.43 -9.59
C LYS A 16 16.64 6.09 -10.09
N SER A 17 17.65 6.24 -9.23
CA SER A 17 19.05 5.92 -9.56
C SER A 17 19.26 4.46 -9.94
N ILE A 18 18.59 3.52 -9.26
CA ILE A 18 18.71 2.08 -9.54
C ILE A 18 17.96 1.71 -10.82
N THR A 19 16.74 2.19 -10.99
CA THR A 19 15.84 1.72 -12.05
C THR A 19 15.92 2.54 -13.34
N GLY A 20 16.50 3.74 -13.28
CA GLY A 20 16.47 4.74 -14.36
C GLY A 20 15.07 5.25 -14.70
N ARG A 21 14.07 4.99 -13.85
CA ARG A 21 12.67 5.43 -14.08
C ARG A 21 12.45 6.79 -13.48
N GLU A 22 11.69 7.61 -14.19
CA GLU A 22 11.09 8.81 -13.60
C GLU A 22 9.95 8.45 -12.66
N VAL A 23 9.84 9.24 -11.59
CA VAL A 23 8.78 9.12 -10.57
C VAL A 23 8.11 10.47 -10.45
N SER A 24 6.84 10.55 -10.85
CA SER A 24 6.02 11.75 -10.65
C SER A 24 5.28 11.66 -9.33
N SER A 25 5.25 12.77 -8.58
CA SER A 25 4.46 12.85 -7.36
C SER A 25 2.97 12.96 -7.65
N LEU A 26 2.17 12.38 -6.77
CA LEU A 26 0.74 12.60 -6.68
C LEU A 26 0.38 12.78 -5.21
N GLY A 27 -0.53 13.71 -4.90
CA GLY A 27 -1.11 13.80 -3.57
C GLY A 27 -2.17 12.72 -3.35
N PHE A 28 -3.14 13.06 -2.51
CA PHE A 28 -4.32 12.21 -2.31
C PHE A 28 -5.23 12.22 -3.53
N ALA A 29 -5.65 11.03 -3.97
CA ALA A 29 -6.60 10.82 -5.04
C ALA A 29 -7.83 10.08 -4.53
N ILE A 30 -9.00 10.50 -5.01
CA ILE A 30 -10.28 9.80 -4.82
C ILE A 30 -10.53 8.95 -6.06
N HIS A 31 -11.21 7.82 -5.89
CA HIS A 31 -11.58 6.97 -7.01
C HIS A 31 -12.38 7.77 -8.06
N SER A 32 -11.97 7.66 -9.33
CA SER A 32 -12.58 8.37 -10.47
C SER A 32 -14.05 8.07 -10.75
N LYS A 33 -14.61 6.98 -10.21
CA LYS A 33 -16.01 6.60 -10.40
C LYS A 33 -16.81 7.15 -9.24
N GLU A 34 -17.82 7.97 -9.52
CA GLU A 34 -18.63 8.66 -8.50
C GLU A 34 -19.19 7.72 -7.41
N LYS A 35 -19.61 6.50 -7.78
CA LYS A 35 -20.10 5.50 -6.82
C LYS A 35 -19.06 5.02 -5.78
N PHE A 36 -17.80 5.39 -5.96
CA PHE A 36 -16.65 5.00 -5.13
C PHE A 36 -15.92 6.23 -4.56
N ASP A 37 -16.56 7.40 -4.52
CA ASP A 37 -16.01 8.66 -4.00
C ASP A 37 -15.55 8.61 -2.52
N TRP A 38 -16.00 7.60 -1.78
CA TRP A 38 -15.59 7.28 -0.41
C TRP A 38 -14.27 6.49 -0.32
N LEU A 39 -13.67 6.12 -1.46
CA LEU A 39 -12.37 5.45 -1.54
C LEU A 39 -11.30 6.42 -2.04
N GLY A 40 -10.15 6.43 -1.37
CA GLY A 40 -9.01 7.23 -1.78
C GLY A 40 -7.67 6.62 -1.39
N ALA A 41 -6.62 7.04 -2.09
CA ALA A 41 -5.26 6.55 -1.98
C ALA A 41 -4.26 7.68 -2.16
N SER A 42 -3.04 7.50 -1.65
CA SER A 42 -1.94 8.44 -1.80
C SER A 42 -0.67 7.65 -2.10
N PRO A 43 -0.42 7.28 -3.36
CA PRO A 43 0.80 6.55 -3.72
C PRO A 43 2.04 7.43 -3.52
N ASP A 44 3.16 6.83 -3.13
CA ASP A 44 4.44 7.56 -3.00
C ASP A 44 4.99 8.04 -4.37
N GLY A 45 4.54 7.43 -5.47
CA GLY A 45 4.75 7.97 -6.81
C GLY A 45 4.03 7.23 -7.92
N LEU A 46 3.97 7.85 -9.10
CA LEU A 46 3.50 7.21 -10.32
C LEU A 46 4.67 6.96 -11.27
N LEU A 47 4.63 5.80 -11.94
CA LEU A 47 5.67 5.30 -12.81
C LEU A 47 5.17 5.22 -14.26
N GLY A 48 5.77 6.00 -15.15
CA GLY A 48 5.39 6.02 -16.57
C GLY A 48 4.01 6.65 -16.84
N CYS A 49 3.64 6.73 -18.11
CA CYS A 49 2.39 7.35 -18.55
C CYS A 49 1.22 6.35 -18.56
N PHE A 50 0.00 6.87 -18.49
CA PHE A 50 -1.20 6.10 -18.77
C PHE A 50 -1.45 6.00 -20.29
N PRO A 51 -1.89 4.86 -20.83
CA PRO A 51 -2.07 3.56 -20.16
C PRO A 51 -0.75 2.79 -19.99
N GLY A 52 -0.69 1.89 -19.00
CA GLY A 52 0.43 0.95 -18.82
C GLY A 52 1.48 1.33 -17.76
N GLY A 53 1.40 2.55 -17.21
CA GLY A 53 2.16 2.95 -16.03
C GLY A 53 1.82 2.13 -14.77
N GLY A 54 2.66 2.26 -13.75
CA GLY A 54 2.50 1.63 -12.46
C GLY A 54 2.55 2.63 -11.31
N ILE A 55 2.60 2.10 -10.09
CA ILE A 55 2.73 2.85 -8.85
C ILE A 55 4.08 2.53 -8.21
N LEU A 56 4.71 3.52 -7.58
CA LEU A 56 5.77 3.32 -6.62
C LEU A 56 5.18 3.44 -5.22
N GLU A 57 5.45 2.44 -4.40
CA GLU A 57 5.11 2.47 -2.98
C GLU A 57 6.38 2.20 -2.15
N VAL A 58 6.80 3.18 -1.37
CA VAL A 58 8.06 3.20 -0.62
C VAL A 58 7.83 2.85 0.83
N LYS A 59 8.71 2.01 1.37
CA LYS A 59 8.75 1.68 2.78
C LYS A 59 10.18 1.78 3.30
N CYS A 60 10.34 2.47 4.42
CA CYS A 60 11.59 2.59 5.15
C CYS A 60 11.45 1.87 6.51
N PRO A 61 11.75 0.56 6.61
CA PRO A 61 11.54 -0.22 7.82
C PRO A 61 12.29 0.32 9.03
N TYR A 62 11.59 0.51 10.15
CA TYR A 62 12.20 1.02 11.40
C TYR A 62 12.83 -0.07 12.29
N ASN A 63 12.71 -1.35 11.87
CA ASN A 63 13.34 -2.51 12.51
C ASN A 63 13.32 -2.50 14.05
N LYS A 64 12.11 -2.40 14.64
CA LYS A 64 11.89 -2.35 16.09
C LYS A 64 12.73 -1.28 16.83
N GLY A 65 12.89 -0.11 16.22
CA GLY A 65 13.68 0.99 16.81
C GLY A 65 15.14 1.03 16.40
N LYS A 66 15.58 0.14 15.50
CA LYS A 66 16.98 0.03 15.07
C LYS A 66 17.09 0.08 13.54
N PRO A 67 16.70 1.19 12.90
CA PRO A 67 16.71 1.32 11.44
C PRO A 67 18.12 1.14 10.85
N GLN A 68 19.17 1.54 11.57
CA GLN A 68 20.55 1.42 11.12
C GLN A 68 21.02 -0.03 10.94
N THR A 69 20.35 -1.00 11.56
CA THR A 69 20.64 -2.44 11.38
C THR A 69 19.62 -3.14 10.49
N ALA A 70 18.67 -2.39 9.92
CA ALA A 70 17.64 -2.94 9.06
C ALA A 70 18.26 -3.43 7.74
N LEU A 71 17.90 -4.64 7.35
CA LEU A 71 18.15 -5.16 6.01
C LEU A 71 16.86 -5.06 5.19
N PRO A 72 16.98 -4.85 3.87
CA PRO A 72 15.81 -4.85 3.02
C PRO A 72 15.20 -6.25 2.98
N TRP A 73 13.88 -6.33 2.77
CA TRP A 73 13.18 -7.60 2.85
C TRP A 73 13.65 -8.57 1.77
N SER A 74 13.76 -9.85 2.14
CA SER A 74 14.06 -10.95 1.21
C SER A 74 12.81 -11.52 0.54
N THR A 75 11.63 -11.23 1.09
CA THR A 75 10.33 -11.65 0.55
C THR A 75 9.31 -10.55 0.73
N MET A 76 8.31 -10.51 -0.15
CA MET A 76 7.22 -9.53 -0.08
C MET A 76 6.44 -9.68 1.24
N PRO A 77 6.35 -8.64 2.08
CA PRO A 77 5.54 -8.72 3.30
C PRO A 77 4.05 -8.69 2.94
N PHE A 78 3.34 -9.79 3.24
CA PHE A 78 1.94 -9.97 2.84
C PHE A 78 0.99 -8.89 3.38
N TYR A 79 1.31 -8.26 4.50
CA TYR A 79 0.43 -7.29 5.15
C TYR A 79 0.34 -5.94 4.41
N TYR A 80 1.21 -5.66 3.43
CA TYR A 80 1.04 -4.53 2.51
C TYR A 80 0.12 -4.84 1.32
N MET A 81 -0.25 -6.10 1.09
CA MET A 81 -1.08 -6.49 -0.04
C MET A 81 -2.45 -5.77 -0.11
N PRO A 82 -3.20 -5.60 1.01
CA PRO A 82 -4.41 -4.79 1.00
C PRO A 82 -4.20 -3.37 0.50
N GLN A 83 -3.11 -2.73 0.94
CA GLN A 83 -2.79 -1.35 0.60
C GLN A 83 -2.50 -1.22 -0.90
N VAL A 84 -1.52 -1.97 -1.40
CA VAL A 84 -1.06 -1.81 -2.79
C VAL A 84 -2.11 -2.23 -3.81
N GLN A 85 -2.99 -3.19 -3.48
CA GLN A 85 -4.13 -3.56 -4.33
C GLN A 85 -5.20 -2.45 -4.37
N GLY A 86 -5.44 -1.78 -3.24
CA GLY A 86 -6.34 -0.63 -3.19
C GLY A 86 -5.81 0.58 -3.96
N GLU A 87 -4.51 0.87 -3.84
CA GLU A 87 -3.85 1.91 -4.64
C GLU A 87 -3.99 1.62 -6.14
N MET A 88 -3.73 0.38 -6.57
CA MET A 88 -3.91 -0.03 -7.97
C MET A 88 -5.35 0.14 -8.47
N GLU A 89 -6.35 -0.16 -7.64
CA GLU A 89 -7.75 0.09 -8.02
C GLU A 89 -8.02 1.59 -8.18
N ILE A 90 -7.72 2.37 -7.15
CA ILE A 90 -8.10 3.79 -7.06
C ILE A 90 -7.38 4.61 -8.14
N MET A 91 -6.12 4.27 -8.41
CA MET A 91 -5.30 4.95 -9.41
C MET A 91 -5.50 4.41 -10.83
N ASP A 92 -6.27 3.34 -10.99
CA ASP A 92 -6.41 2.58 -12.23
C ASP A 92 -5.05 2.22 -12.85
N ARG A 93 -4.31 1.38 -12.13
CA ARG A 93 -2.96 0.90 -12.49
C ARG A 93 -2.89 -0.61 -12.34
N GLU A 94 -2.16 -1.25 -13.24
CA GLU A 94 -2.11 -2.72 -13.32
C GLU A 94 -0.99 -3.35 -12.48
N TRP A 95 -0.04 -2.54 -12.03
CA TRP A 95 1.08 -3.01 -11.23
C TRP A 95 1.65 -1.91 -10.33
N VAL A 96 2.36 -2.36 -9.30
CA VAL A 96 3.04 -1.55 -8.30
C VAL A 96 4.40 -2.15 -7.99
N ASP A 97 5.39 -1.28 -7.88
CA ASP A 97 6.69 -1.60 -7.30
C ASP A 97 6.66 -1.23 -5.81
N LEU A 98 6.58 -2.24 -4.93
CA LEU A 98 6.80 -2.04 -3.51
C LEU A 98 8.31 -2.00 -3.26
N TYR A 99 8.81 -0.84 -2.88
CA TYR A 99 10.22 -0.58 -2.63
C TYR A 99 10.53 -0.52 -1.14
N SER A 100 11.39 -1.42 -0.68
CA SER A 100 11.92 -1.43 0.68
C SER A 100 13.30 -0.81 0.69
N TRP A 101 13.45 0.35 1.32
CA TRP A 101 14.74 1.02 1.46
C TRP A 101 15.23 0.98 2.90
N THR A 102 16.51 0.64 3.09
CA THR A 102 17.21 0.75 4.37
C THR A 102 18.60 1.36 4.16
N PRO A 103 19.28 1.83 5.23
CA PRO A 103 20.67 2.27 5.14
C PRO A 103 21.64 1.19 4.64
N ASN A 104 21.27 -0.10 4.72
CA ASN A 104 22.13 -1.23 4.36
C ASN A 104 21.81 -1.83 2.98
N GLY A 105 20.84 -1.26 2.25
CA GLY A 105 20.45 -1.74 0.93
C GLY A 105 18.96 -1.57 0.67
N SER A 106 18.50 -2.13 -0.45
CA SER A 106 17.11 -2.00 -0.85
C SER A 106 16.60 -3.21 -1.64
N THR A 107 15.29 -3.40 -1.68
CA THR A 107 14.64 -4.45 -2.49
C THR A 107 13.41 -3.88 -3.18
N ILE A 108 13.20 -4.23 -4.45
CA ILE A 108 11.96 -3.91 -5.18
C ILE A 108 11.19 -5.21 -5.44
N PHE A 109 9.91 -5.22 -5.06
CA PHE A 109 8.95 -6.27 -5.42
C PHE A 109 7.90 -5.72 -6.39
N ARG A 110 7.71 -6.39 -7.52
CA ARG A 110 6.60 -6.11 -8.43
C ARG A 110 5.38 -6.96 -8.09
N VAL A 111 4.27 -6.28 -7.88
CA VAL A 111 2.95 -6.87 -7.63
C VAL A 111 2.01 -6.43 -8.75
N CYS A 112 1.25 -7.38 -9.30
CA CYS A 112 0.20 -7.08 -10.28
C CYS A 112 -1.16 -6.95 -9.60
N ARG A 113 -2.06 -6.19 -10.22
CA ARG A 113 -3.46 -6.06 -9.81
C ARG A 113 -4.15 -7.42 -9.85
N GLU A 114 -4.93 -7.70 -8.82
CA GLU A 114 -5.72 -8.92 -8.70
C GLU A 114 -7.16 -8.57 -8.35
N HIS A 115 -8.03 -8.51 -9.37
CA HIS A 115 -9.43 -8.11 -9.21
C HIS A 115 -10.18 -8.96 -8.18
N SER A 116 -9.99 -10.28 -8.18
CA SER A 116 -10.68 -11.16 -7.23
C SER A 116 -10.27 -10.94 -5.76
N TYR A 117 -9.10 -10.36 -5.54
CA TYR A 117 -8.65 -9.94 -4.21
C TYR A 117 -9.25 -8.59 -3.86
N TRP A 118 -9.28 -7.66 -4.82
CA TRP A 118 -9.92 -6.37 -4.63
C TRP A 118 -11.42 -6.50 -4.34
N ASP A 119 -12.17 -7.34 -5.06
CA ASP A 119 -13.60 -7.55 -4.82
C ASP A 119 -13.89 -7.97 -3.36
N LEU A 120 -13.04 -8.83 -2.81
CA LEU A 120 -13.11 -9.23 -1.40
C LEU A 120 -12.84 -8.03 -0.48
N MET A 121 -11.79 -7.26 -0.74
CA MET A 121 -11.44 -6.08 0.05
C MET A 121 -12.53 -5.00 -0.02
N HIS A 122 -13.05 -4.73 -1.21
CA HIS A 122 -14.09 -3.75 -1.47
C HIS A 122 -15.37 -4.08 -0.67
N GLY A 123 -15.78 -5.35 -0.63
CA GLY A 123 -16.93 -5.77 0.20
C GLY A 123 -16.73 -5.46 1.69
N ILE A 124 -15.54 -5.73 2.23
CA ILE A 124 -15.20 -5.43 3.63
C ILE A 124 -15.18 -3.92 3.90
N LEU A 125 -14.57 -3.15 2.98
CA LEU A 125 -14.52 -1.69 3.06
C LEU A 125 -15.93 -1.08 2.99
N GLN A 126 -16.80 -1.64 2.15
CA GLN A 126 -18.19 -1.21 2.01
C GLN A 126 -18.99 -1.47 3.29
N GLU A 127 -18.86 -2.66 3.88
CA GLU A 127 -19.49 -3.00 5.18
C GLU A 127 -19.03 -2.01 6.27
N PHE A 128 -17.72 -1.76 6.37
CA PHE A 128 -17.15 -0.82 7.34
C PHE A 128 -17.65 0.62 7.10
N TRP A 129 -17.65 1.10 5.87
CA TRP A 129 -18.00 2.47 5.57
C TRP A 129 -19.47 2.76 5.84
N TRP A 130 -20.37 1.95 5.28
CA TRP A 130 -21.82 2.21 5.38
C TRP A 130 -22.44 1.65 6.66
N GLY A 131 -21.86 0.60 7.25
CA GLY A 131 -22.35 0.00 8.48
C GLY A 131 -21.81 0.66 9.75
N ASN A 132 -20.62 1.28 9.68
CA ASN A 132 -19.95 1.85 10.85
C ASN A 132 -19.70 3.35 10.71
N VAL A 133 -18.92 3.76 9.69
CA VAL A 133 -18.41 5.15 9.61
C VAL A 133 -19.52 6.17 9.37
N MET A 134 -20.35 5.96 8.35
CA MET A 134 -21.39 6.90 7.96
C MET A 134 -22.48 7.10 9.04
N PRO A 135 -23.06 6.05 9.65
CA PRO A 135 -24.04 6.26 10.70
C PRO A 135 -23.42 6.84 11.98
N ALA A 136 -22.18 6.48 12.34
CA ALA A 136 -21.48 7.11 13.46
C ALA A 136 -21.27 8.62 13.21
N LYS A 137 -20.86 9.00 12.00
CA LYS A 137 -20.70 10.40 11.59
C LYS A 137 -22.02 11.17 11.68
N GLU A 138 -23.13 10.58 11.24
CA GLU A 138 -24.46 11.18 11.34
C GLU A 138 -24.88 11.38 12.81
N ALA A 139 -24.72 10.36 13.65
CA ALA A 139 -25.02 10.44 15.08
C ALA A 139 -24.21 11.56 15.77
N LEU A 140 -22.91 11.67 15.49
CA LEU A 140 -22.04 12.73 16.01
C LEU A 140 -22.48 14.13 15.51
N SER A 141 -22.90 14.26 14.26
CA SER A 141 -23.39 15.54 13.72
C SER A 141 -24.67 16.03 14.42
N LEU A 142 -25.43 15.10 15.02
CA LEU A 142 -26.62 15.37 15.82
C LEU A 142 -26.32 15.48 17.33
N GLY A 143 -25.05 15.43 17.75
CA GLY A 143 -24.64 15.49 19.15
C GLY A 143 -24.93 14.22 19.96
N LYS A 144 -25.19 13.09 19.30
CA LYS A 144 -25.53 11.80 19.94
C LYS A 144 -24.31 10.90 20.06
N GLU A 145 -23.41 11.22 20.99
CA GLU A 145 -22.15 10.49 21.16
C GLU A 145 -22.34 9.03 21.58
N GLU A 146 -23.33 8.73 22.44
CA GLU A 146 -23.60 7.35 22.85
C GLU A 146 -24.13 6.48 21.70
N ASP A 147 -25.00 7.03 20.84
CA ASP A 147 -25.48 6.34 19.65
C ASP A 147 -24.32 6.05 18.68
N ALA A 148 -23.38 6.99 18.52
CA ALA A 148 -22.21 6.81 17.65
C ALA A 148 -21.35 5.61 18.06
N LYS A 149 -21.21 5.34 19.37
CA LYS A 149 -20.45 4.18 19.90
C LYS A 149 -21.09 2.84 19.51
N THR A 150 -22.40 2.79 19.28
CA THR A 150 -23.07 1.55 18.87
C THR A 150 -22.65 1.06 17.48
N TYR A 151 -22.12 1.97 16.65
CA TYR A 151 -21.58 1.69 15.33
C TYR A 151 -20.09 1.36 15.36
N GLU A 152 -19.46 1.23 16.53
CA GLU A 152 -18.06 0.83 16.61
C GLU A 152 -17.87 -0.57 16.01
N PRO A 153 -16.98 -0.74 15.01
CA PRO A 153 -16.74 -2.04 14.42
C PRO A 153 -15.93 -2.92 15.38
N SER A 154 -16.15 -4.22 15.30
CA SER A 154 -15.29 -5.20 15.97
C SER A 154 -13.83 -5.05 15.53
N SER A 155 -12.90 -5.38 16.42
CA SER A 155 -11.44 -5.32 16.13
C SER A 155 -11.00 -6.20 14.97
N ARG A 156 -11.78 -7.21 14.56
CA ARG A 156 -11.51 -8.08 13.42
C ARG A 156 -12.78 -8.41 12.66
N HIS A 157 -12.75 -8.19 11.35
CA HIS A 157 -13.83 -8.63 10.46
C HIS A 157 -13.86 -10.16 10.31
N LYS A 158 -15.04 -10.75 10.09
CA LYS A 158 -15.24 -12.20 9.88
C LYS A 158 -14.36 -12.79 8.76
N GLN A 159 -14.01 -11.98 7.75
CA GLN A 159 -13.18 -12.40 6.62
C GLN A 159 -11.67 -12.15 6.82
N THR A 160 -11.21 -11.65 7.97
CA THR A 160 -9.79 -11.33 8.23
C THR A 160 -8.85 -12.51 7.93
N GLY A 161 -9.22 -13.73 8.34
CA GLY A 161 -8.41 -14.92 8.09
C GLY A 161 -8.29 -15.25 6.59
N LEU A 162 -9.37 -15.07 5.83
CA LEU A 162 -9.38 -15.27 4.38
C LEU A 162 -8.51 -14.23 3.67
N VAL A 163 -8.62 -12.95 4.05
CA VAL A 163 -7.78 -11.88 3.51
C VAL A 163 -6.31 -12.20 3.75
N ILE A 164 -5.90 -12.49 4.99
CA ILE A 164 -4.51 -12.85 5.33
C ILE A 164 -4.01 -14.03 4.49
N SER A 165 -4.81 -15.09 4.35
CA SER A 165 -4.47 -16.25 3.53
C SER A 165 -4.22 -15.87 2.06
N LYS A 166 -5.13 -15.09 1.46
CA LYS A 166 -4.97 -14.59 0.09
C LYS A 166 -3.80 -13.62 -0.06
N SER A 167 -3.57 -12.73 0.89
CA SER A 167 -2.43 -11.80 0.88
C SER A 167 -1.11 -12.56 0.86
N ARG A 168 -0.98 -13.63 1.67
CA ARG A 168 0.21 -14.49 1.67
C ARG A 168 0.42 -15.18 0.33
N LYS A 169 -0.65 -15.70 -0.27
CA LYS A 169 -0.61 -16.34 -1.60
C LYS A 169 -0.20 -15.36 -2.71
N LEU A 170 -0.65 -14.11 -2.66
CA LEU A 170 -0.22 -13.09 -3.60
C LEU A 170 1.22 -12.65 -3.35
N ALA A 171 1.60 -12.47 -2.09
CA ALA A 171 2.97 -12.10 -1.73
C ALA A 171 3.99 -13.15 -2.17
N SER A 172 3.67 -14.45 -2.08
CA SER A 172 4.54 -15.51 -2.58
C SER A 172 4.67 -15.54 -4.11
N LYS A 173 3.76 -14.88 -4.84
CA LYS A 173 3.81 -14.73 -6.30
C LYS A 173 4.46 -13.42 -6.75
N ALA A 174 4.64 -12.46 -5.83
CA ALA A 174 5.26 -11.19 -6.14
C ALA A 174 6.71 -11.42 -6.58
N LYS A 175 7.10 -10.81 -7.69
CA LYS A 175 8.45 -10.98 -8.24
C LYS A 175 9.37 -9.98 -7.57
N MET A 176 10.44 -10.45 -6.93
CA MET A 176 11.57 -9.56 -6.64
C MET A 176 12.20 -9.19 -7.98
N ILE A 177 12.31 -7.90 -8.29
CA ILE A 177 12.89 -7.43 -9.56
C ILE A 177 14.31 -6.92 -9.38
N CYS A 178 14.62 -6.44 -8.17
CA CYS A 178 15.92 -5.88 -7.85
C CYS A 178 16.20 -6.06 -6.37
N ARG A 179 17.46 -6.35 -6.05
CA ARG A 179 17.98 -6.29 -4.69
C ARG A 179 19.33 -5.60 -4.70
N GLU A 180 19.51 -4.72 -3.74
CA GLU A 180 20.73 -4.01 -3.48
C GLU A 180 21.20 -4.34 -2.06
N ILE A 181 22.46 -4.73 -1.89
CA ILE A 181 23.10 -4.90 -0.59
C ILE A 181 24.52 -4.35 -0.69
N ALA A 182 24.91 -3.49 0.24
CA ALA A 182 26.27 -2.91 0.30
C ALA A 182 26.76 -2.32 -1.04
N GLY A 183 25.86 -1.67 -1.79
CA GLY A 183 26.15 -1.07 -3.10
C GLY A 183 26.19 -2.03 -4.29
N HIS A 184 26.11 -3.35 -4.06
CA HIS A 184 25.96 -4.33 -5.13
C HIS A 184 24.48 -4.45 -5.52
N ILE A 185 24.18 -4.29 -6.81
CA ILE A 185 22.81 -4.34 -7.35
C ILE A 185 22.66 -5.59 -8.21
N GLU A 186 21.66 -6.40 -7.89
CA GLU A 186 21.27 -7.60 -8.64
C GLU A 186 19.84 -7.44 -9.15
N PHE A 187 19.66 -7.65 -10.46
CA PHE A 187 18.34 -7.67 -11.10
C PHE A 187 17.91 -9.11 -11.36
N TYR A 188 16.63 -9.39 -11.10
CA TYR A 188 16.03 -10.70 -11.32
C TYR A 188 15.06 -10.63 -12.52
N ARG A 189 15.04 -11.69 -13.33
CA ARG A 189 14.16 -11.82 -14.51
C ARG A 189 12.86 -12.53 -14.17
#